data_AF-A0A3M1WDD7-F1
#
_entry.id   AF-A0A3M1WDD7-F1
#
_cell.length_a   1.000
_cell.length_b   1.000
_cell.length_c   1.000
_cell.angle_alpha   90.00
_cell.angle_beta   90.00
_cell.angle_gamma   90.00
#
_symmetry.space_group_name_H-M   'P 1'
#
loop_
_entity.id
_entity.type
_entity.pdbx_description
1 polymer ?
#
loop_
_entity_poly.entity_id
_entity_poly.type
_entity_poly.pdbx_seq_one_letter_code
_entity_poly.pdbx_strand_id
1 'polypeptide(L)'
;RDTWVMGIADLFSRMTSFMSVFGQMLLFINLPALMVYGVHISWPAVFLLIFAPNISALAQLALSRTREYDADLNGARLTGDPEGLARALARIERAQQHWLKQIMMPGMHLPEPSLLRTHPATEDRIRRLEELKRFEPMQPVFDWPDLPIRHHLEITEEEPRWRHAKGLWH
;
A
#
# COMPACT_ATOMS: atom_id res chain seq x y z
N ARG A 1 16.53 -12.51 5.18
CA ARG A 1 17.53 -11.50 5.61
C ARG A 1 17.05 -10.08 5.23
N ASP A 2 16.39 -9.90 4.08
CA ASP A 2 15.83 -8.61 3.64
C ASP A 2 14.73 -8.02 4.52
N THR A 3 13.83 -8.84 5.09
CA THR A 3 12.73 -8.33 5.92
C THR A 3 13.20 -7.63 7.19
N TRP A 4 14.31 -8.10 7.78
CA TRP A 4 14.92 -7.49 8.97
C TRP A 4 15.64 -6.18 8.64
N VAL A 5 16.36 -6.15 7.52
CA VAL A 5 17.03 -4.94 7.02
C VAL A 5 16.01 -3.85 6.70
N MET A 6 14.90 -4.22 6.05
CA MET A 6 13.79 -3.32 5.74
C MET A 6 13.09 -2.82 7.01
N GLY A 7 12.86 -3.68 7.99
CA GLY A 7 12.25 -3.29 9.27
C GLY A 7 13.11 -2.30 10.06
N ILE A 8 14.44 -2.46 10.03
CA ILE A 8 15.38 -1.54 10.66
C ILE A 8 15.39 -0.18 9.95
N ALA A 9 15.41 -0.17 8.61
CA ALA A 9 15.35 1.07 7.84
C ALA A 9 14.05 1.86 8.14
N ASP A 10 12.93 1.16 8.30
CA ASP A 10 11.65 1.75 8.69
C ASP A 10 11.69 2.37 10.10
N LEU A 11 12.29 1.67 11.06
CA LEU A 11 12.44 2.15 12.42
C LEU A 11 13.28 3.43 12.46
N PHE A 12 14.43 3.45 11.77
CA PHE A 12 15.26 4.63 11.66
C PHE A 12 14.55 5.81 11.02
N SER A 13 13.75 5.56 9.97
CA SER A 13 12.96 6.60 9.31
C SER A 13 11.93 7.20 10.26
N ARG A 14 11.21 6.37 11.00
CA ARG A 14 10.21 6.80 12.00
C ARG A 14 10.85 7.58 13.15
N MET A 15 11.97 7.10 13.68
CA MET A 15 12.71 7.78 14.75
C MET A 15 13.23 9.14 14.29
N THR A 16 13.80 9.21 13.08
CA THR A 16 14.30 10.47 12.50
C THR A 16 13.17 11.47 12.33
N SER A 17 12.02 11.04 11.79
CA SER A 17 10.85 11.90 11.63
C SER A 17 10.36 12.43 12.98
N PHE A 18 10.26 11.58 13.99
CA PHE A 18 9.83 11.97 15.33
C PHE A 18 10.81 12.98 15.96
N MET A 19 12.11 12.69 15.93
CA MET A 19 13.14 13.57 16.47
C MET A 19 13.18 14.91 15.73
N SER A 20 12.92 14.91 14.43
CA SER A 20 12.90 16.14 13.64
C SER A 20 11.69 17.01 13.95
N VAL A 21 10.49 16.41 14.05
CA VAL A 21 9.28 17.14 14.47
C VAL A 21 9.45 17.67 15.89
N PHE A 22 10.01 16.86 16.79
CA PHE A 22 10.32 17.29 18.15
C PHE A 22 11.33 18.45 18.18
N GLY A 23 12.39 18.37 17.37
CA GLY A 23 13.38 19.44 17.22
C GLY A 23 12.80 20.71 16.62
N GLN A 24 11.93 20.61 15.60
CA GLN A 24 11.20 21.74 15.05
C GLN A 24 10.26 22.38 16.07
N MET A 25 9.54 21.57 16.86
CA MET A 25 8.66 22.05 17.91
C MET A 25 9.46 22.81 18.98
N LEU A 26 10.57 22.23 19.45
CA LEU A 26 11.47 22.89 20.39
C LEU A 26 12.05 24.18 19.82
N LEU A 27 12.45 24.17 18.54
CA LEU A 27 12.96 25.34 17.85
C LEU A 27 11.90 26.42 17.77
N PHE A 28 10.66 26.10 17.38
CA PHE A 28 9.56 27.05 17.28
C PHE A 28 9.21 27.69 18.64
N ILE A 29 9.16 26.88 19.70
CA ILE A 29 8.92 27.35 21.08
C ILE A 29 10.06 28.25 21.58
N ASN A 30 11.31 27.89 21.26
CA ASN A 30 12.50 28.66 21.71
C ASN A 30 12.86 29.81 20.78
N LEU A 31 12.29 29.91 19.58
CA LEU A 31 12.63 30.92 18.58
C LEU A 31 12.48 32.36 19.11
N PRO A 32 11.41 32.71 19.86
CA PRO A 32 11.30 34.02 20.49
C PRO A 32 12.42 34.29 21.49
N ALA A 33 12.80 33.29 22.28
CA ALA A 33 13.91 33.42 23.25
C ALA A 33 15.26 33.59 22.53
N LEU A 34 15.52 32.81 21.47
CA LEU A 34 16.74 32.90 20.68
C LEU A 34 16.91 34.29 20.04
N MET A 35 15.81 34.92 19.60
CA MET A 35 15.81 36.29 19.10
C MET A 35 16.14 37.32 20.18
N VAL A 36 15.67 37.14 21.41
CA VAL A 36 15.93 38.05 22.53
C VAL A 36 17.36 37.91 23.05
N TYR A 37 17.89 36.68 23.11
CA TYR A 37 19.23 36.39 23.65
C TYR A 37 20.36 36.47 22.61
N GLY A 38 20.06 36.72 21.33
CA GLY A 38 21.07 36.97 20.29
C GLY A 38 21.96 35.76 19.97
N VAL A 39 21.42 34.54 20.04
CA VAL A 39 22.18 33.31 19.78
C VAL A 39 22.36 33.08 18.28
N HIS A 40 23.57 32.71 17.85
CA HIS A 40 23.84 32.40 16.44
C HIS A 40 23.24 31.03 16.06
N ILE A 41 22.32 31.03 15.09
CA ILE A 41 21.63 29.83 14.61
C ILE A 41 22.37 29.25 13.41
N SER A 42 22.63 27.94 13.44
CA SER A 42 23.14 27.20 12.29
C SER A 42 22.04 26.94 11.27
N TRP A 43 21.91 27.82 10.26
CA TRP A 43 20.92 27.69 9.18
C TRP A 43 20.88 26.30 8.50
N PRO A 44 22.02 25.63 8.21
CA PRO A 44 21.97 24.28 7.63
C PRO A 44 21.25 23.25 8.52
N ALA A 45 21.40 23.36 9.84
CA ALA A 45 20.72 22.47 10.79
C ALA A 45 19.20 22.72 10.81
N VAL A 46 18.79 23.99 10.67
CA VAL A 46 17.38 24.36 10.57
C VAL A 46 16.76 23.79 9.29
N PHE A 47 17.44 23.92 8.14
CA PHE A 47 16.96 23.32 6.90
C PHE A 47 16.84 21.80 7.00
N LEU A 48 17.86 21.13 7.55
CA LEU A 48 17.83 19.69 7.76
C LEU A 48 16.63 19.28 8.63
N LEU A 49 16.40 19.98 9.74
CA LEU A 49 15.25 19.76 10.61
C LEU A 49 13.93 19.93 9.85
N ILE A 50 13.80 20.96 9.01
CA ILE A 50 12.57 21.23 8.23
C ILE A 50 12.30 20.13 7.18
N PHE A 51 13.32 19.71 6.44
CA PHE A 51 13.16 18.79 5.31
C PHE A 51 13.17 17.31 5.70
N ALA A 52 13.83 16.93 6.79
CA ALA A 52 13.90 15.54 7.24
C ALA A 52 12.54 14.82 7.36
N PRO A 53 11.48 15.39 7.98
CA PRO A 53 10.19 14.70 8.08
C PRO A 53 9.52 14.51 6.72
N ASN A 54 9.66 15.48 5.81
CA ASN A 54 9.11 15.38 4.46
C ASN A 54 9.78 14.25 3.66
N ILE A 55 11.12 14.15 3.73
CA ILE A 55 11.87 13.07 3.10
C ILE A 55 11.48 11.72 3.70
N SER A 56 11.37 11.64 5.03
CA SER A 56 10.93 10.41 5.71
C SER A 56 9.51 10.00 5.30
N ALA A 57 8.56 10.94 5.21
CA ALA A 57 7.20 10.64 4.79
C ALA A 57 7.16 10.08 3.35
N LEU A 58 7.92 10.69 2.44
CA LEU A 58 8.04 10.21 1.06
C LEU A 58 8.69 8.83 0.99
N ALA A 59 9.71 8.57 1.79
CA ALA A 59 10.35 7.25 1.89
C ALA A 59 9.37 6.19 2.41
N GLN A 60 8.56 6.52 3.41
CA GLN A 60 7.52 5.63 3.95
C GLN A 60 6.44 5.33 2.91
N LEU A 61 5.98 6.34 2.16
CA LEU A 61 5.03 6.15 1.06
C LEU A 61 5.62 5.29 -0.06
N ALA A 62 6.89 5.49 -0.41
CA ALA A 62 7.59 4.65 -1.38
C ALA A 62 7.67 3.20 -0.89
N LEU A 63 8.00 2.97 0.38
CA LEU A 63 8.08 1.62 0.94
C LEU A 63 6.71 0.94 1.01
N SER A 64 5.66 1.68 1.38
CA SER A 64 4.27 1.19 1.36
C SER A 64 3.92 0.64 -0.03
N ARG A 65 4.24 1.40 -1.10
CA ARG A 65 3.99 0.97 -2.48
C ARG A 65 4.74 -0.31 -2.86
N THR A 66 6.01 -0.44 -2.46
CA THR A 66 6.77 -1.68 -2.69
C THR A 66 6.14 -2.88 -1.99
N ARG A 67 5.66 -2.70 -0.75
CA ARG A 67 4.99 -3.77 0.00
C ARG A 67 3.69 -4.21 -0.64
N GLU A 68 2.91 -3.28 -1.20
CA GLU A 68 1.69 -3.62 -1.96
C GLU A 68 2.03 -4.49 -3.18
N TYR A 69 3.08 -4.16 -3.94
CA TYR A 69 3.51 -4.99 -5.07
C TYR A 69 4.03 -6.37 -4.64
N ASP A 70 4.76 -6.45 -3.53
CA ASP A 70 5.23 -7.74 -2.99
C ASP A 70 4.05 -8.59 -2.51
N ALA A 71 3.02 -7.98 -1.93
CA ALA A 71 1.80 -8.66 -1.53
C ALA A 71 1.02 -9.19 -2.75
N ASP A 72 0.89 -8.41 -3.82
CA ASP A 72 0.26 -8.82 -5.07
C ASP A 72 0.97 -10.03 -5.70
N LEU A 73 2.31 -9.97 -5.75
CA LEU A 73 3.13 -11.06 -6.26
C LEU A 73 2.99 -12.33 -5.41
N ASN A 74 2.96 -12.19 -4.09
CA ASN A 74 2.76 -13.32 -3.18
C ASN A 74 1.36 -13.93 -3.36
N GLY A 75 0.33 -13.10 -3.44
CA GLY A 75 -1.04 -13.53 -3.72
C GLY A 75 -1.14 -14.30 -5.04
N ALA A 76 -0.55 -13.78 -6.11
CA ALA A 76 -0.53 -14.45 -7.41
C ALA A 76 0.21 -15.80 -7.39
N ARG A 77 1.30 -15.90 -6.61
CA ARG A 77 2.03 -17.16 -6.40
C ARG A 77 1.22 -18.19 -5.61
N LEU A 78 0.46 -17.74 -4.61
CA LEU A 78 -0.39 -18.61 -3.79
C LEU A 78 -1.60 -19.13 -4.59
N THR A 79 -2.20 -18.30 -5.43
CA THR A 79 -3.39 -18.69 -6.23
C THR A 79 -3.02 -19.42 -7.52
N GLY A 80 -1.82 -19.21 -8.05
CA GLY A 80 -1.45 -19.70 -9.38
C GLY A 80 -2.11 -18.94 -10.54
N ASP A 81 -2.97 -17.96 -10.26
CA ASP A 81 -3.76 -17.23 -11.24
C ASP A 81 -3.57 -15.70 -11.12
N PRO A 82 -2.50 -15.15 -11.74
CA PRO A 82 -2.28 -13.70 -11.80
C PRO A 82 -3.40 -12.96 -12.55
N GLU A 83 -3.96 -13.56 -13.60
CA GLU A 83 -5.02 -12.96 -14.44
C GLU A 83 -6.34 -12.85 -13.67
N GLY A 84 -6.71 -13.89 -12.91
CA GLY A 84 -7.83 -13.86 -11.97
C GLY A 84 -7.69 -12.76 -10.92
N LEU A 85 -6.49 -12.61 -10.35
CA LEU A 85 -6.21 -11.56 -9.36
C LEU A 85 -6.34 -10.16 -9.98
N ALA A 86 -5.82 -9.94 -11.19
CA ALA A 86 -5.96 -8.69 -11.93
C ALA A 86 -7.44 -8.34 -12.19
N ARG A 87 -8.25 -9.32 -12.64
CA ARG A 87 -9.70 -9.14 -12.84
C ARG A 87 -10.43 -8.81 -11.54
N ALA A 88 -10.07 -9.49 -10.45
CA ALA A 88 -10.64 -9.23 -9.13
C ALA A 88 -10.33 -7.80 -8.66
N LEU A 89 -9.08 -7.37 -8.82
CA LEU A 89 -8.64 -6.02 -8.45
C LEU A 89 -9.39 -4.95 -9.27
N ALA A 90 -9.53 -5.15 -10.59
CA ALA A 90 -10.30 -4.26 -11.47
C ALA A 90 -11.79 -4.18 -11.07
N ARG A 91 -12.36 -5.25 -10.53
CA ARG A 91 -13.74 -5.28 -10.02
C ARG A 91 -13.88 -4.50 -8.72
N ILE A 92 -12.92 -4.67 -7.79
CA ILE A 92 -12.89 -3.95 -6.51
C ILE A 92 -12.73 -2.44 -6.75
N GLU A 93 -11.82 -2.03 -7.64
CA GLU A 93 -11.61 -0.63 -7.98
C GLU A 93 -12.89 0.03 -8.50
N ARG A 94 -13.58 -0.62 -9.45
CA ARG A 94 -14.85 -0.11 -9.99
C ARG A 94 -15.91 0.05 -8.91
N ALA A 95 -16.01 -0.91 -7.98
CA ALA A 95 -16.91 -0.81 -6.84
C ALA A 95 -16.49 0.34 -5.89
N GLN A 96 -15.18 0.53 -5.70
CA GLN A 96 -14.64 1.61 -4.88
C GLN A 96 -14.91 3.00 -5.45
N GLN A 97 -14.59 3.21 -6.71
CA GLN A 97 -14.87 4.46 -7.42
C GLN A 97 -16.36 4.79 -7.40
N HIS A 98 -17.23 3.79 -7.56
CA HIS A 98 -18.68 4.00 -7.51
C HIS A 98 -19.16 4.43 -6.12
N TRP A 99 -18.73 3.78 -5.04
CA TRP A 99 -19.12 4.20 -3.68
C TRP A 99 -18.54 5.58 -3.35
N LEU A 100 -17.28 5.82 -3.69
CA LEU A 100 -16.59 7.07 -3.35
C LEU A 100 -17.24 8.24 -4.08
N LYS A 101 -17.58 8.07 -5.36
CA LYS A 101 -18.32 9.07 -6.14
C LYS A 101 -19.72 9.32 -5.58
N GLN A 102 -20.37 8.30 -5.03
CA GLN A 102 -21.69 8.42 -4.42
C GLN A 102 -21.68 9.12 -3.05
N ILE A 103 -20.60 8.98 -2.27
CA ILE A 103 -20.51 9.54 -0.92
C ILE A 103 -19.77 10.89 -0.88
N MET A 104 -18.63 11.02 -1.55
CA MET A 104 -17.74 12.17 -1.40
C MET A 104 -18.07 13.32 -2.35
N MET A 105 -18.37 13.04 -3.64
CA MET A 105 -18.48 14.11 -4.64
C MET A 105 -19.37 13.72 -5.83
N PRO A 106 -20.66 14.10 -5.85
CA PRO A 106 -21.45 14.05 -7.07
C PRO A 106 -20.93 15.13 -8.04
N GLY A 107 -20.01 14.76 -8.94
CA GLY A 107 -19.66 15.58 -10.12
C GLY A 107 -18.25 16.16 -10.22
N MET A 108 -17.29 15.85 -9.34
CA MET A 108 -15.89 16.28 -9.50
C MET A 108 -14.92 15.10 -9.63
N HIS A 109 -13.89 15.26 -10.46
CA HIS A 109 -12.70 14.41 -10.51
C HIS A 109 -11.50 15.29 -10.14
N LEU A 110 -10.93 15.10 -8.94
CA LEU A 110 -9.61 15.62 -8.65
C LEU A 110 -8.60 14.49 -8.87
N PRO A 111 -7.72 14.59 -9.88
CA PRO A 111 -6.61 13.66 -10.01
C PRO A 111 -5.62 13.91 -8.87
N GLU A 112 -5.58 13.03 -7.87
CA GLU A 112 -4.55 13.12 -6.84
C GLU A 112 -3.16 12.88 -7.45
N PRO A 113 -2.17 13.72 -7.12
CA PRO A 113 -0.81 13.56 -7.61
C PRO A 113 -0.20 12.22 -7.13
N SER A 114 0.47 11.51 -8.03
CA SER A 114 0.99 10.13 -7.82
C SER A 114 1.96 9.97 -6.65
N LEU A 115 2.54 11.07 -6.17
CA LEU A 115 3.49 11.09 -5.05
C LEU A 115 2.81 11.10 -3.67
N LEU A 116 1.54 11.52 -3.59
CA LEU A 116 0.80 11.62 -2.33
C LEU A 116 -0.18 10.47 -2.10
N ARG A 117 -0.34 9.56 -3.08
CA ARG A 117 -1.17 8.36 -2.92
C ARG A 117 -0.53 7.39 -1.93
N THR A 118 -1.35 6.91 -0.99
CA THR A 118 -0.96 5.91 0.02
C THR A 118 -0.76 4.51 -0.60
N HIS A 119 -1.42 4.24 -1.72
CA HIS A 119 -1.30 3.00 -2.51
C HIS A 119 -0.88 3.31 -3.96
N PRO A 120 -0.21 2.37 -4.65
CA PRO A 120 0.06 2.52 -6.07
C PRO A 120 -1.25 2.51 -6.88
N ALA A 121 -1.24 3.10 -8.08
CA ALA A 121 -2.43 3.11 -8.93
C ALA A 121 -2.86 1.67 -9.25
N THR A 122 -4.17 1.43 -9.22
CA THR A 122 -4.73 0.10 -9.47
C THR A 122 -4.37 -0.38 -10.88
N GLU A 123 -4.28 0.52 -11.86
CA GLU A 123 -3.84 0.21 -13.21
C GLU A 123 -2.38 -0.29 -13.26
N ASP A 124 -1.48 0.29 -12.47
CA ASP A 124 -0.08 -0.15 -12.40
C ASP A 124 0.04 -1.54 -11.77
N ARG A 125 -0.78 -1.82 -10.75
CA ARG A 125 -0.87 -3.16 -10.12
C ARG A 125 -1.40 -4.20 -11.11
N ILE A 126 -2.48 -3.88 -11.82
CA ILE A 126 -3.07 -4.75 -12.86
C ILE A 126 -2.04 -5.06 -13.94
N ARG A 127 -1.38 -4.04 -14.50
CA ARG A 127 -0.36 -4.22 -15.54
C ARG A 127 0.74 -5.17 -15.06
N ARG A 128 1.23 -4.97 -13.83
CA ARG A 128 2.29 -5.81 -13.27
C ARG A 128 1.84 -7.26 -13.07
N LEU A 129 0.59 -7.49 -12.67
CA LEU A 129 0.01 -8.83 -12.54
C LEU A 129 -0.16 -9.52 -13.90
N GLU A 130 -0.58 -8.79 -14.92
CA GLU A 130 -0.70 -9.29 -16.31
C GLU A 130 0.65 -9.64 -16.93
N GLU A 131 1.73 -8.97 -16.50
CA GLU A 131 3.11 -9.31 -16.89
C GLU A 131 3.63 -10.61 -16.22
N LEU A 132 2.97 -11.10 -15.16
CA LEU A 132 3.37 -12.34 -14.50
C LEU A 132 2.90 -13.55 -15.32
N LYS A 133 3.80 -14.52 -15.49
CA LYS A 133 3.41 -15.84 -16.01
C LYS A 133 2.55 -16.55 -14.97
N ARG A 134 1.61 -17.39 -15.43
CA ARG A 134 0.90 -18.33 -14.55
C ARG A 134 1.93 -19.13 -13.75
N PHE A 135 1.77 -19.10 -12.43
CA PHE A 135 2.59 -19.91 -11.54
C PHE A 135 2.02 -21.32 -11.55
N GLU A 136 2.89 -22.32 -11.52
CA GLU A 136 2.43 -23.67 -11.23
C GLU A 136 1.73 -23.63 -9.87
N PRO A 137 0.49 -24.17 -9.75
CA PRO A 137 -0.20 -24.21 -8.48
C PRO A 137 0.69 -24.94 -7.49
N MET A 138 0.94 -24.30 -6.33
CA MET A 138 1.77 -24.88 -5.29
C MET A 138 1.17 -26.24 -4.92
N GLN A 139 1.96 -27.30 -5.12
CA GLN A 139 1.54 -28.63 -4.68
C GLN A 139 1.27 -28.56 -3.17
N PRO A 140 0.14 -29.10 -2.70
CA PRO A 140 -0.19 -29.05 -1.29
C PRO A 140 0.94 -29.69 -0.49
N VAL A 141 1.50 -28.94 0.47
CA VAL A 141 2.60 -29.40 1.35
C VAL A 141 2.19 -30.62 2.18
N PHE A 142 0.88 -30.83 2.31
CA PHE A 142 0.28 -31.98 2.99
C PHE A 142 -0.52 -32.81 1.99
N ASP A 143 -0.10 -34.05 1.78
CA ASP A 143 -0.91 -35.04 1.09
C ASP A 143 -1.98 -35.52 2.08
N TRP A 144 -3.14 -34.87 2.05
CA TRP A 144 -4.26 -35.25 2.89
C TRP A 144 -4.67 -36.68 2.51
N PRO A 145 -4.55 -37.68 3.42
CA PRO A 145 -5.02 -39.02 3.15
C PRO A 145 -6.51 -38.94 2.86
N ASP A 146 -6.91 -39.44 1.69
CA ASP A 146 -8.24 -39.42 1.08
C ASP A 146 -9.38 -38.93 1.98
N LEU A 147 -9.45 -37.61 2.15
CA LEU A 147 -10.68 -36.98 2.57
C LEU A 147 -11.68 -37.22 1.42
N PRO A 148 -12.94 -37.60 1.68
CA PRO A 148 -13.97 -37.76 0.65
C PRO A 148 -14.33 -36.45 -0.09
N ILE A 149 -13.53 -35.39 0.09
CA ILE A 149 -13.62 -34.06 -0.51
C ILE A 149 -12.59 -33.92 -1.64
N ARG A 150 -12.17 -35.00 -2.32
CA ARG A 150 -11.16 -34.94 -3.39
C ARG A 150 -11.70 -34.57 -4.78
N HIS A 151 -13.00 -34.34 -4.97
CA HIS A 151 -13.57 -34.24 -6.32
C HIS A 151 -14.40 -33.01 -6.67
N HIS A 152 -14.68 -32.07 -5.76
CA HIS A 152 -15.62 -30.96 -6.05
C HIS A 152 -15.09 -29.57 -5.68
N LEU A 153 -13.78 -29.35 -5.78
CA LEU A 153 -13.28 -28.00 -6.06
C LEU A 153 -13.19 -27.89 -7.59
N GLU A 154 -14.34 -27.97 -8.26
CA GLU A 154 -14.44 -27.42 -9.60
C GLU A 154 -14.11 -25.94 -9.44
N ILE A 155 -12.98 -25.51 -10.01
CA ILE A 155 -12.75 -24.09 -10.26
C ILE A 155 -13.90 -23.70 -11.16
N THR A 156 -14.95 -23.11 -10.59
CA THR A 156 -16.14 -22.74 -11.33
C THR A 156 -15.71 -21.69 -12.36
N GLU A 157 -15.73 -22.08 -13.64
CA GLU A 157 -15.60 -21.15 -14.76
C GLU A 157 -16.87 -20.31 -14.95
N GLU A 158 -17.91 -20.54 -14.15
CA GLU A 158 -19.17 -19.80 -14.23
C GLU A 158 -18.97 -18.32 -13.88
N GLU A 159 -19.38 -17.44 -14.80
CA GLU A 159 -19.36 -16.00 -14.55
C GLU A 159 -20.30 -15.64 -13.38
N PRO A 160 -19.84 -14.78 -12.45
CA PRO A 160 -20.60 -14.43 -11.25
C PRO A 160 -21.93 -13.74 -11.61
N ARG A 161 -23.06 -14.43 -11.41
CA ARG A 161 -24.41 -13.89 -11.70
C ARG A 161 -24.89 -12.97 -10.57
N TRP A 162 -25.11 -11.69 -10.89
CA TRP A 162 -25.55 -10.67 -9.94
C TRP A 162 -27.02 -10.89 -9.50
N ARG A 163 -27.28 -11.03 -8.19
CA ARG A 163 -28.64 -11.02 -7.61
C ARG A 163 -28.85 -9.77 -6.76
N HIS A 164 -29.67 -8.84 -7.26
CA HIS A 164 -30.00 -7.56 -6.60
C HIS A 164 -30.67 -7.66 -5.21
N ALA A 165 -31.07 -8.86 -4.76
CA ALA A 165 -31.94 -9.00 -3.58
C ALA A 165 -31.28 -9.58 -2.32
N LYS A 166 -30.17 -10.34 -2.39
CA LYS A 166 -29.71 -11.14 -1.22
C LYS A 166 -28.20 -11.26 -0.98
N GLY A 167 -27.34 -10.72 -1.85
CA GLY A 167 -25.91 -10.51 -1.54
C GLY A 167 -25.05 -11.73 -1.16
N LEU A 168 -25.52 -12.97 -1.33
CA LEU A 168 -24.79 -14.19 -0.97
C LEU A 168 -24.31 -14.94 -2.22
N TRP A 169 -23.05 -15.37 -2.16
CA TRP A 169 -22.36 -16.21 -3.13
C TRP A 169 -22.55 -17.69 -2.75
N HIS A 170 -22.89 -18.55 -3.70
CA HIS A 170 -22.68 -20.00 -3.64
C HIS A 170 -21.79 -20.38 -4.81
#